data_AF-Q3JEX1-F1
#
_entry.id   AF-Q3JEX1-F1
#
_cell.length_a   1.000
_cell.length_b   1.000
_cell.length_c   1.000
_cell.angle_alpha   90.00
_cell.angle_beta   90.00
_cell.angle_gamma   90.00
#
_symmetry.space_group_name_H-M   'P 1'
#
loop_
_entity.id
_entity.type
_entity.pdbx_description
1 polymer ?
#
loop_
_entity_poly.entity_id
_entity_poly.type
_entity_poly.pdbx_seq_one_letter_code
_entity_poly.pdbx_strand_id
1 'polypeptide(L)'
;MQIDTPNKKRQQMLCTAARRESEILPYEIGNALSIMIKRKRLTHNEALSAFKITSLIHVRLVAIDIQQALKLAFEFNIYAYGAYFLQCAQSLSCPLITLNKRMKQVSVQDILNAIRDSRKG
;
A
#
# COMPACT_ATOMS: atom_id res chain seq x y z
N MET A 1 23.68 3.93 -7.32
CA MET A 1 22.45 3.11 -7.23
C MET A 1 21.26 4.03 -7.47
N GLN A 2 20.77 4.13 -8.71
CA GLN A 2 19.56 4.89 -9.02
C GLN A 2 18.39 4.09 -8.47
N ILE A 3 17.79 4.57 -7.38
CA ILE A 3 16.55 4.01 -6.86
C ILE A 3 15.48 4.44 -7.86
N ASP A 4 15.27 3.59 -8.85
CA ASP A 4 14.24 3.75 -9.87
C ASP A 4 12.91 3.94 -9.13
N THR A 5 12.39 5.17 -9.18
CA THR A 5 11.20 5.59 -8.45
C THR A 5 10.06 4.62 -8.75
N PRO A 6 9.45 3.93 -7.77
CA PRO A 6 8.43 2.93 -8.05
C PRO A 6 7.24 3.59 -8.75
N ASN A 7 7.15 3.30 -10.05
CA ASN A 7 5.98 3.34 -10.92
C ASN A 7 4.85 4.32 -10.52
N LYS A 8 4.96 5.56 -11.03
CA LYS A 8 4.01 6.64 -11.39
C LYS A 8 2.48 6.56 -11.13
N LYS A 9 1.89 5.58 -10.45
CA LYS A 9 0.43 5.52 -10.21
C LYS A 9 0.13 5.31 -8.72
N ARG A 10 -0.01 6.46 -8.06
CA ARG A 10 -0.75 6.75 -6.81
C ARG A 10 -1.21 5.50 -6.09
N GLN A 11 -0.43 5.02 -5.13
CA GLN A 11 -0.90 4.07 -4.14
C GLN A 11 -1.59 4.90 -3.05
N GLN A 12 -2.91 4.81 -3.01
CA GLN A 12 -3.71 5.35 -1.91
C GLN A 12 -4.56 4.17 -1.44
N MET A 13 -4.26 3.66 -0.25
CA MET A 13 -4.98 2.54 0.36
C MET A 13 -5.93 3.05 1.44
N LEU A 14 -7.14 2.49 1.49
CA LEU A 14 -8.09 2.69 2.59
C LEU A 14 -8.84 1.37 2.91
N CYS A 15 -8.61 0.69 4.04
CA CYS A 15 -9.48 -0.41 4.49
C CYS A 15 -10.71 0.15 5.21
N THR A 16 -11.88 -0.03 4.60
CA THR A 16 -13.13 0.71 4.86
C THR A 16 -13.85 0.37 6.17
N ALA A 17 -13.53 -0.71 6.87
CA ALA A 17 -14.35 -1.14 8.01
C ALA A 17 -13.85 -0.69 9.40
N ALA A 18 -12.57 -0.35 9.56
CA ALA A 18 -12.00 -0.08 10.89
C ALA A 18 -10.93 1.02 10.95
N ARG A 19 -10.76 1.79 9.87
CA ARG A 19 -9.72 2.83 9.76
C ARG A 19 -8.34 2.29 10.16
N ARG A 20 -8.03 1.08 9.66
CA ARG A 20 -6.77 0.37 9.88
C ARG A 20 -5.97 0.36 8.59
N GLU A 21 -4.67 0.61 8.68
CA GLU A 21 -3.77 0.65 7.53
C GLU A 21 -2.43 -0.01 7.85
N SER A 22 -1.68 -0.32 6.80
CA SER A 22 -0.28 -0.75 6.96
C SER A 22 0.55 0.33 7.64
N GLU A 23 1.45 -0.07 8.55
CA GLU A 23 2.47 0.81 9.14
C GLU A 23 3.41 1.48 8.13
N ILE A 24 3.39 1.00 6.87
CA ILE A 24 4.15 1.58 5.76
C ILE A 24 3.51 2.89 5.25
N LEU A 25 2.24 3.16 5.57
CA LEU A 25 1.50 4.32 5.06
C LEU A 25 2.21 5.68 5.26
N PRO A 26 2.77 6.03 6.44
CA PRO A 26 3.46 7.31 6.62
C PRO A 26 4.67 7.48 5.69
N TYR A 27 5.37 6.39 5.38
CA TYR A 27 6.51 6.39 4.45
C TYR A 27 6.06 6.64 3.02
N GLU A 28 4.93 6.07 2.60
CA GLU A 28 4.32 6.36 1.29
C GLU A 28 3.87 7.82 1.17
N ILE A 29 3.26 8.37 2.22
CA ILE A 29 2.89 9.80 2.26
C ILE A 29 4.16 10.67 2.12
N GLY A 30 5.21 10.37 2.89
CA GLY A 30 6.49 11.07 2.80
C GLY A 30 7.13 11.00 1.42
N ASN A 31 7.14 9.81 0.80
CA ASN A 31 7.66 9.61 -0.55
C ASN A 31 6.86 10.42 -1.58
N ALA A 32 5.53 10.39 -1.51
CA ALA A 32 4.66 11.16 -2.39
C ALA A 32 4.92 12.68 -2.27
N LEU A 33 5.05 13.20 -1.06
CA LEU A 33 5.40 14.61 -0.81
C LEU A 33 6.78 14.96 -1.36
N SER A 34 7.77 14.08 -1.18
CA SER A 34 9.12 14.28 -1.73
C SER A 34 9.11 14.39 -3.27
N ILE A 35 8.28 13.58 -3.93
CA ILE A 35 8.10 13.61 -5.39
C ILE A 35 7.44 14.92 -5.81
N MET A 36 6.45 15.41 -5.05
CA MET A 36 5.80 16.69 -5.33
C MET A 36 6.77 17.88 -5.22
N ILE A 37 7.65 17.89 -4.21
CA ILE A 37 8.72 18.90 -4.09
C ILE A 37 9.69 18.80 -5.27
N LYS A 38 10.18 17.59 -5.62
CA LYS A 38 11.09 17.37 -6.77
C LYS A 38 10.48 17.83 -8.09
N ARG A 39 9.15 17.76 -8.21
CA ARG A 39 8.38 18.23 -9.37
C ARG A 39 8.00 19.71 -9.29
N LYS A 40 8.49 20.45 -8.29
CA LYS A 40 8.18 21.86 -8.04
C LYS A 40 6.67 22.13 -7.92
N ARG A 41 5.91 21.17 -7.36
CA ARG A 41 4.46 21.26 -7.14
C ARG A 41 4.09 21.68 -5.71
N LEU A 42 5.03 21.54 -4.78
CA LEU A 42 4.92 21.97 -3.39
C LEU A 42 6.25 22.59 -2.95
N THR A 43 6.17 23.56 -2.05
CA THR A 43 7.29 24.02 -1.23
C THR A 43 7.54 23.06 -0.06
N HIS A 44 8.71 23.17 0.59
CA HIS A 44 9.03 22.39 1.78
C HIS A 44 8.02 22.62 2.92
N ASN A 45 7.62 23.88 3.14
CA ASN A 45 6.66 24.23 4.21
C ASN A 45 5.27 23.67 3.93
N GLU A 46 4.80 23.72 2.68
CA GLU A 46 3.51 23.13 2.30
C GLU A 46 3.54 21.61 2.45
N ALA A 47 4.64 20.95 2.09
CA ALA A 47 4.77 19.51 2.26
C ALA A 47 4.76 19.08 3.73
N LEU A 48 5.50 19.76 4.61
CA LEU A 48 5.49 19.49 6.05
C LEU A 48 4.10 19.76 6.67
N SER A 49 3.43 20.83 6.24
CA SER A 49 2.07 21.15 6.69
C SER A 49 1.08 20.09 6.22
N ALA A 50 1.17 19.65 4.96
CA ALA A 50 0.35 18.57 4.42
C ALA A 50 0.56 17.27 5.20
N PHE A 51 1.82 16.90 5.50
CA PHE A 51 2.10 15.73 6.32
C PHE A 51 1.43 15.84 7.69
N LYS A 52 1.58 16.98 8.38
CA LYS A 52 0.96 17.23 9.69
C LYS A 52 -0.56 17.07 9.64
N ILE A 53 -1.21 17.62 8.61
CA ILE A 53 -2.67 17.48 8.41
C ILE A 53 -3.04 16.01 8.19
N THR A 54 -2.28 15.27 7.38
CA THR A 54 -2.56 13.83 7.16
C THR A 54 -2.41 13.00 8.43
N SER A 55 -1.50 13.37 9.33
CA SER A 55 -1.33 12.68 10.63
C SER A 55 -2.51 12.90 11.60
N LEU A 56 -3.35 13.91 11.38
CA LEU A 56 -4.58 14.13 12.18
C LEU A 56 -5.69 13.13 11.82
N ILE A 57 -5.56 12.45 10.68
CA ILE A 57 -6.46 11.38 10.30
C ILE A 57 -6.13 10.18 11.20
N HIS A 58 -6.98 9.93 12.20
CA HIS A 58 -6.79 8.83 13.15
C HIS A 58 -6.89 7.48 12.46
N VAL A 59 -5.76 6.93 12.04
CA VAL A 59 -5.67 5.60 11.42
C VAL A 59 -4.89 4.70 12.37
N ARG A 60 -5.41 3.50 12.63
CA ARG A 60 -4.68 2.49 13.40
C ARG A 60 -3.71 1.78 12.45
N LEU A 61 -2.42 2.01 12.65
CA LEU A 61 -1.39 1.31 11.88
C LEU A 61 -1.28 -0.15 12.35
N VAL A 62 -1.08 -1.05 11.39
CA VAL A 62 -1.01 -2.50 11.55
C VAL A 62 0.35 -2.95 11.05
N ALA A 63 1.02 -3.75 11.88
CA ALA A 63 2.32 -4.32 11.56
C ALA A 63 2.22 -5.28 10.39
N ILE A 64 3.25 -5.31 9.55
CA ILE A 64 3.28 -6.14 8.35
C ILE A 64 4.15 -7.36 8.59
N ASP A 65 3.63 -8.54 8.25
CA ASP A 65 4.48 -9.73 8.10
C ASP A 65 5.26 -9.60 6.80
N ILE A 66 6.51 -9.13 6.92
CA ILE A 66 7.39 -8.91 5.78
C ILE A 66 7.67 -10.21 5.03
N GLN A 67 7.82 -11.33 5.74
CA GLN A 67 8.13 -12.61 5.10
C GLN A 67 6.96 -13.06 4.23
N GLN A 68 5.73 -12.97 4.74
CA GLN A 68 4.52 -13.29 3.97
C GLN A 68 4.33 -12.31 2.80
N ALA A 69 4.57 -11.02 3.02
CA ALA A 69 4.49 -10.03 1.95
C ALA A 69 5.51 -10.30 0.84
N LEU A 70 6.73 -10.73 1.16
CA LEU A 70 7.73 -11.08 0.14
C LEU A 70 7.32 -12.31 -0.67
N LYS A 71 6.67 -13.31 -0.06
CA LYS A 71 6.11 -14.45 -0.80
C LYS A 71 5.09 -13.97 -1.84
N LEU A 72 4.16 -13.10 -1.46
CA LEU A 72 3.20 -12.49 -2.39
C LEU A 72 3.91 -11.67 -3.48
N ALA A 73 4.96 -10.94 -3.12
CA ALA A 73 5.74 -10.14 -4.07
C ALA A 73 6.35 -11.02 -5.16
N PHE A 74 6.93 -12.15 -4.78
CA PHE A 74 7.55 -13.11 -5.70
C PHE A 74 6.50 -13.85 -6.53
N GLU A 75 5.43 -14.34 -5.89
CA GLU A 75 4.35 -15.07 -6.56
C GLU A 75 3.68 -14.23 -7.66
N PHE A 76 3.37 -12.97 -7.36
CA PHE A 76 2.68 -12.08 -8.30
C PHE A 76 3.61 -11.15 -9.09
N ASN A 77 4.93 -11.32 -8.94
CA ASN A 77 5.97 -10.51 -9.57
C ASN A 77 5.74 -8.99 -9.40
N ILE A 78 5.42 -8.56 -8.16
CA ILE A 78 5.19 -7.16 -7.79
C ILE A 78 6.26 -6.65 -6.83
N TYR A 79 6.40 -5.34 -6.72
CA TYR A 79 7.29 -4.74 -5.72
C TYR A 79 6.78 -4.96 -4.29
N ALA A 80 7.73 -5.10 -3.35
CA ALA A 80 7.46 -5.36 -1.94
C ALA A 80 6.48 -4.34 -1.31
N TYR A 81 6.61 -3.05 -1.63
CA TYR A 81 5.67 -2.03 -1.17
C TYR A 81 4.20 -2.32 -1.51
N GLY A 82 3.94 -2.80 -2.74
CA GLY A 82 2.60 -3.22 -3.13
C GLY A 82 2.14 -4.49 -2.38
N ALA A 83 3.08 -5.39 -2.09
CA ALA A 83 2.80 -6.62 -1.37
C ALA A 83 2.53 -6.41 0.12
N TYR A 84 3.13 -5.39 0.76
CA TYR A 84 2.85 -5.03 2.16
C TYR A 84 1.37 -4.68 2.35
N PHE A 85 0.80 -3.91 1.43
CA PHE A 85 -0.61 -3.55 1.45
C PHE A 85 -1.54 -4.74 1.19
N LEU A 86 -1.14 -5.68 0.33
CA LEU A 86 -1.88 -6.93 0.11
C LEU A 86 -1.85 -7.82 1.35
N GLN A 87 -0.68 -8.00 1.96
CA GLN A 87 -0.54 -8.76 3.21
C GLN A 87 -1.34 -8.13 4.34
N CYS A 88 -1.34 -6.79 4.44
CA CYS A 88 -2.18 -6.08 5.41
C CYS A 88 -3.66 -6.37 5.21
N ALA A 89 -4.15 -6.25 3.96
CA ALA A 89 -5.54 -6.54 3.61
C ALA A 89 -5.94 -8.00 3.93
N GLN A 90 -5.05 -8.96 3.62
CA GLN A 90 -5.24 -10.37 3.97
C GLN A 90 -5.30 -10.58 5.49
N SER A 91 -4.35 -10.04 6.25
CA SER A 91 -4.30 -10.21 7.72
C SER A 91 -5.51 -9.60 8.42
N LEU A 92 -6.08 -8.54 7.85
CA LEU A 92 -7.28 -7.88 8.36
C LEU A 92 -8.57 -8.46 7.77
N SER A 93 -8.49 -9.41 6.85
CA SER A 93 -9.63 -9.96 6.10
C SER A 93 -10.53 -8.85 5.52
N CYS A 94 -9.92 -7.76 5.03
CA CYS A 94 -10.62 -6.61 4.49
C CYS A 94 -10.36 -6.45 2.98
N PRO A 95 -11.35 -5.96 2.20
CA PRO A 95 -11.13 -5.66 0.80
C PRO A 95 -10.06 -4.59 0.62
N LEU A 96 -9.13 -4.81 -0.31
CA LEU A 96 -8.13 -3.82 -0.69
C LEU A 96 -8.77 -2.71 -1.54
N ILE A 97 -8.86 -1.50 -0.99
CA ILE A 97 -9.15 -0.30 -1.79
C ILE A 97 -7.83 0.30 -2.23
N THR A 98 -7.65 0.46 -3.55
CA THR A 98 -6.43 1.04 -4.11
C THR A 98 -6.73 1.73 -5.44
N LEU A 99 -6.05 2.86 -5.68
CA LEU A 99 -6.03 3.51 -7.00
C LEU A 99 -5.08 2.82 -7.98
N ASN A 100 -4.30 1.84 -7.52
CA ASN A 100 -3.38 1.07 -8.35
C ASN A 100 -4.11 -0.11 -9.02
N LYS A 101 -4.35 0.01 -10.33
CA LYS A 101 -5.05 -1.03 -11.13
C LYS A 101 -4.38 -2.41 -11.05
N ARG A 102 -3.04 -2.47 -10.98
CA ARG A 102 -2.31 -3.73 -10.88
C ARG A 102 -2.52 -4.40 -9.53
N MET A 103 -2.49 -3.62 -8.44
CA MET A 103 -2.78 -4.15 -7.10
C MET A 103 -4.22 -4.66 -6.99
N LYS A 104 -5.19 -3.98 -7.62
CA LYS A 104 -6.57 -4.45 -7.69
C LYS A 104 -6.66 -5.82 -8.38
N GLN A 105 -5.98 -6.00 -9.52
CA GLN A 105 -5.94 -7.28 -10.23
C GLN A 105 -5.32 -8.39 -9.38
N VAL A 106 -4.19 -8.11 -8.72
CA VAL A 106 -3.52 -9.08 -7.83
C VAL A 106 -4.43 -9.47 -6.66
N SER A 107 -5.09 -8.51 -6.01
CA SER A 107 -6.00 -8.82 -4.89
C SER A 107 -7.16 -9.72 -5.30
N VAL A 108 -7.71 -9.54 -6.50
CA VAL A 108 -8.79 -10.39 -7.02
C VAL A 108 -8.26 -11.79 -7.35
N GLN A 109 -7.08 -11.88 -7.99
CA GLN A 109 -6.48 -13.16 -8.34
C GLN A 109 -6.16 -14.00 -7.10
N ASP A 110 -5.62 -13.37 -6.07
CA ASP A 110 -5.32 -13.98 -4.79
C ASP A 110 -6.58 -14.55 -4.10
N ILE A 111 -7.67 -13.77 -4.05
CA ILE A 111 -8.97 -14.26 -3.56
C ILE A 111 -9.46 -15.47 -4.37
N LEU A 112 -9.34 -15.43 -5.71
CA LEU A 112 -9.74 -16.55 -6.57
C LEU A 112 -8.89 -17.81 -6.33
N ASN A 113 -7.58 -17.66 -6.10
CA ASN A 113 -6.68 -18.77 -5.77
C ASN A 113 -7.11 -19.40 -4.43
N ALA A 114 -7.37 -18.59 -3.40
CA ALA A 114 -7.83 -19.08 -2.09
C ALA A 114 -9.18 -19.84 -2.19
N ILE A 115 -10.13 -19.34 -2.98
CA ILE A 115 -11.41 -20.02 -3.23
C ILE A 115 -11.19 -21.35 -3.96
N ARG A 116 -10.25 -21.40 -4.91
CA ARG A 116 -9.95 -22.61 -5.68
C ARG A 116 -9.33 -23.70 -4.81
N ASP A 117 -8.40 -23.33 -3.93
CA ASP A 117 -7.73 -24.26 -3.04
C ASP A 117 -8.70 -24.81 -1.99
N SER A 118 -9.65 -24.00 -1.52
CA SER A 118 -10.71 -24.41 -0.59
C SER A 118 -11.70 -25.42 -1.18
N ARG A 119 -11.76 -25.58 -2.51
CA ARG A 119 -12.63 -26.57 -3.19
C ARG A 119 -11.89 -27.87 -3.55
N LYS A 120 -10.57 -27.93 -3.34
CA LYS A 120 -9.74 -29.11 -3.65
C LYS A 120 -9.45 -29.98 -2.43
N GLY A 121 -9.86 -29.56 -1.24
CA GLY A 121 -9.92 -30.38 -0.03
C GLY A 121 -11.33 -30.89 0.20
#